data_AF-X2C7Y1-F1
#
_entry.id   AF-X2C7Y1-F1
#
_cell.length_a   1.000
_cell.length_b   1.000
_cell.length_c   1.000
_cell.angle_alpha   90.00
_cell.angle_beta   90.00
_cell.angle_gamma   90.00
#
_symmetry.space_group_name_H-M   'P 1'
#
loop_
_entity.id
_entity.type
_entity.pdbx_description
1 polymer ?
#
loop_
_entity_poly.entity_id
_entity_poly.type
_entity_poly.pdbx_seq_one_letter_code
_entity_poly.pdbx_strand_id
1 'polypeptide(L)' 'LHYPATDIPQASRFLFKQNRVRMIADCHAAPVKVIQDPSLPQPLCLVGSTLRAPHGCHAEYMKSMGSIASLVTAVIINSG' A
#
# COMPACT_ATOMS: atom_id res chain seq x y z
N LEU A 1 10.68 -11.61 17.36
CA LEU A 1 11.19 -10.44 16.60
C LEU A 1 10.29 -9.26 16.90
N HIS A 2 10.85 -8.06 17.03
CA HIS A 2 10.10 -6.81 17.19
C HIS A 2 10.51 -5.85 16.08
N TYR A 3 9.55 -5.09 15.57
CA TYR A 3 9.74 -4.13 14.48
C TYR A 3 9.35 -2.73 14.95
N PRO A 4 10.07 -1.68 14.52
CA PRO A 4 9.73 -0.32 14.90
C PRO A 4 8.37 0.08 14.32
N ALA A 5 7.62 0.90 15.07
CA ALA A 5 6.30 1.37 14.65
C ALA A 5 6.32 2.22 13.37
N THR A 6 7.50 2.66 12.94
CA THR A 6 7.74 3.44 11.71
C THR A 6 7.75 2.58 10.44
N ASP A 7 7.93 1.27 10.53
CA ASP A 7 7.87 0.37 9.36
C ASP A 7 6.49 0.37 8.70
N ILE A 8 5.43 0.65 9.49
CA ILE A 8 4.08 0.84 9.00
C ILE A 8 3.59 2.22 9.46
N PRO A 9 3.72 3.28 8.64
CA PRO A 9 3.34 4.63 9.02
C PRO A 9 1.87 4.76 9.44
N GLN A 10 1.56 5.75 10.28
CA GLN A 10 0.19 6.02 10.74
C GLN A 10 -0.80 6.19 9.59
N ALA A 11 -0.40 6.83 8.49
CA ALA A 11 -1.21 6.97 7.29
C ALA A 11 -1.62 5.59 6.72
N SER A 12 -0.68 4.65 6.58
CA SER A 12 -0.99 3.29 6.11
C SER A 12 -1.92 2.56 7.08
N ARG A 13 -1.68 2.65 8.40
CA ARG A 13 -2.56 2.05 9.41
C ARG A 13 -3.99 2.60 9.33
N PHE A 14 -4.14 3.90 9.10
CA PHE A 14 -5.45 4.53 8.90
C PHE A 14 -6.13 4.02 7.63
N LEU A 15 -5.41 3.96 6.51
CA LEU A 15 -5.95 3.45 5.25
C LEU A 15 -6.44 2.01 5.33
N PHE A 16 -5.78 1.17 6.13
CA PHE A 16 -6.22 -0.23 6.36
C PHE A 16 -7.56 -0.35 7.10
N LYS A 17 -8.01 0.69 7.81
CA LYS A 17 -9.37 0.72 8.38
C LYS A 17 -10.45 0.77 7.29
N GLN A 18 -10.16 1.44 6.17
CA GLN A 18 -11.05 1.56 5.01
C GLN A 18 -10.85 0.43 4.00
N ASN A 19 -9.60 0.14 3.64
CA ASN A 19 -9.22 -0.87 2.65
C ASN A 19 -8.54 -2.05 3.36
N ARG A 20 -9.33 -3.06 3.73
CA ARG A 20 -8.92 -4.12 4.66
C ARG A 20 -8.01 -5.18 4.07
N VAL A 21 -7.90 -5.26 2.74
CA VAL A 21 -7.04 -6.23 2.05
C VAL A 21 -6.18 -5.50 1.04
N ARG A 22 -4.90 -5.86 0.98
CA ARG A 22 -3.95 -5.32 0.01
C ARG A 22 -3.02 -6.40 -0.49
N MET A 23 -2.91 -6.51 -1.81
CA MET A 23 -1.99 -7.42 -2.49
C MET A 23 -0.93 -6.60 -3.23
N ILE A 24 0.31 -7.09 -3.22
CA ILE A 24 1.39 -6.68 -4.10
C ILE A 24 1.92 -7.95 -4.75
N ALA A 25 1.78 -8.06 -6.07
CA ALA A 25 2.19 -9.26 -6.80
C ALA A 25 3.71 -9.37 -6.94
N ASP A 26 4.40 -8.24 -7.15
CA ASP A 26 5.86 -8.19 -7.31
C ASP A 26 6.37 -6.79 -6.91
N CYS A 27 7.32 -6.73 -5.97
CA CYS A 27 7.95 -5.48 -5.53
C CYS A 27 9.06 -4.98 -6.47
N HIS A 28 9.50 -5.79 -7.44
CA HIS A 28 10.45 -5.40 -8.49
C HIS A 28 9.78 -4.82 -9.73
N ALA A 29 8.48 -5.05 -9.91
CA ALA A 29 7.72 -4.55 -11.05
C ALA A 29 7.72 -3.01 -11.10
N ALA A 30 7.99 -2.45 -12.29
CA ALA A 30 7.93 -1.02 -12.50
C ALA A 30 6.48 -0.51 -12.41
N PRO A 31 6.19 0.56 -11.63
CA PRO A 31 4.85 1.14 -11.57
C PRO A 31 4.39 1.67 -12.93
N VAL A 32 3.13 1.41 -13.28
CA VAL A 32 2.52 1.91 -14.53
C VAL A 32 1.81 3.23 -14.27
N LYS A 33 2.09 4.25 -15.08
CA LYS A 33 1.47 5.57 -14.97
C LYS A 33 0.01 5.53 -15.43
N VAL A 34 -0.88 6.13 -14.64
CA VAL A 34 -2.27 6.37 -15.05
C VAL A 34 -2.31 7.57 -15.99
N ILE A 35 -2.98 7.39 -17.15
CA ILE A 35 -3.33 8.49 -18.03
C ILE A 35 -4.67 9.06 -17.56
N GLN A 36 -4.71 10.36 -17.32
CA GLN A 36 -5.87 11.05 -16.75
C GLN A 36 -6.20 12.29 -17.57
N ASP A 37 -7.46 12.71 -17.56
CA ASP A 37 -7.89 13.93 -18.26
C ASP A 37 -7.21 15.17 -17.66
N PRO A 38 -6.64 16.09 -18.48
CA PRO A 38 -5.98 17.29 -17.99
C PRO A 38 -6.89 18.25 -17.21
N SER A 39 -8.20 18.17 -17.39
CA SER A 39 -9.18 18.99 -16.67
C SER A 39 -9.36 18.58 -15.21
N LEU A 40 -8.87 17.41 -14.80
CA LEU A 40 -8.95 16.99 -13.40
C LEU A 40 -8.08 17.88 -12.52
N PRO A 41 -8.64 18.48 -11.45
CA PRO A 41 -7.92 19.44 -10.61
C PRO A 41 -6.81 18.78 -9.78
N GLN A 42 -6.81 17.45 -9.67
CA GLN A 42 -5.85 16.68 -8.89
C GLN A 42 -5.74 15.24 -9.44
N PRO A 43 -4.68 14.49 -9.08
CA PRO A 43 -4.56 13.08 -9.43
C PRO A 43 -5.74 12.24 -8.94
N LEU A 44 -6.09 11.21 -9.71
CA LEU A 44 -7.13 10.26 -9.31
C LEU A 44 -6.78 9.60 -7.97
N CYS A 45 -7.75 9.54 -7.05
CA CYS A 45 -7.56 8.87 -5.76
C CYS A 45 -7.62 7.34 -5.95
N LEU A 46 -6.47 6.68 -5.87
CA LEU A 46 -6.36 5.21 -6.03
C LEU A 46 -6.41 4.45 -4.70
N VAL A 47 -6.81 5.09 -3.60
CA VAL A 47 -6.71 4.52 -2.25
C VAL A 47 -7.39 3.15 -2.13
N GLY A 48 -8.53 2.97 -2.80
CA GLY A 48 -9.31 1.72 -2.85
C GLY A 48 -9.09 0.86 -4.10
N SER A 49 -8.15 1.21 -4.97
CA SER A 49 -7.80 0.36 -6.10
C SER A 49 -6.98 -0.85 -5.65
N THR A 50 -7.37 -2.04 -6.12
CA THR A 50 -6.65 -3.30 -5.85
C THR A 50 -5.28 -3.35 -6.51
N LEU A 51 -5.07 -2.57 -7.58
CA LEU A 51 -3.82 -2.51 -8.35
C LEU A 51 -2.92 -1.34 -7.97
N ARG A 52 -3.23 -0.62 -6.87
CA ARG A 52 -2.42 0.52 -6.45
C ARG A 52 -0.99 0.08 -6.13
N ALA A 53 -0.04 0.61 -6.90
CA ALA A 53 1.39 0.36 -6.72
C ALA A 53 1.88 0.67 -5.30
N PRO A 54 2.86 -0.07 -4.76
CA PRO A 54 3.51 0.29 -3.51
C PRO A 54 4.28 1.60 -3.61
N HIS A 55 4.34 2.32 -2.49
CA HIS A 55 5.27 3.44 -2.36
C HIS A 55 6.72 2.92 -2.43
N GLY A 56 7.63 3.67 -3.05
CA GLY A 56 9.01 3.23 -3.30
C GLY A 56 9.74 2.74 -2.04
N CYS A 57 9.62 3.47 -0.93
CA CYS A 57 10.19 3.04 0.37
C CYS A 57 9.70 1.64 0.80
N HIS A 58 8.41 1.33 0.61
CA HIS A 58 7.87 0.02 0.97
C HIS A 58 8.27 -1.07 -0.04
N ALA A 59 8.41 -0.73 -1.32
CA ALA A 59 8.95 -1.67 -2.31
C ALA A 59 10.41 -2.06 -1.98
N GLU A 60 11.26 -1.09 -1.63
CA GLU A 60 12.64 -1.35 -1.20
C GLU A 60 12.73 -2.11 0.12
N TYR A 61 11.82 -1.82 1.07
CA TYR A 61 11.68 -2.61 2.29
C TYR A 61 11.37 -4.08 1.97
N MET A 62 10.40 -4.32 1.08
CA MET A 62 10.02 -5.66 0.64
C MET A 62 11.19 -6.41 0.00
N LYS A 63 11.94 -5.74 -0.89
CA LYS A 63 13.15 -6.30 -1.54
C LYS A 63 14.23 -6.66 -0.52
N SER A 64 14.53 -5.74 0.40
CA SER A 64 15.54 -5.94 1.44
C SER A 64 15.19 -7.08 2.39
N MET A 65 13.89 -7.26 2.66
CA MET A 65 13.35 -8.36 3.45
C MET A 65 13.26 -9.69 2.67
N GLY A 66 13.49 -9.71 1.35
CA GLY A 66 13.33 -10.90 0.50
C GLY A 66 11.89 -11.28 0.20
N SER A 67 10.93 -10.38 0.45
CA SER A 67 9.51 -10.58 0.18
C SER A 67 9.14 -10.05 -1.22
N ILE A 68 9.18 -10.92 -2.23
CA ILE A 68 8.86 -10.54 -3.62
C ILE A 68 7.39 -10.14 -3.76
N ALA A 69 6.49 -10.93 -3.20
CA ALA A 69 5.05 -10.71 -3.18
C ALA A 69 4.53 -10.57 -1.75
N SER A 70 3.39 -9.90 -1.56
CA SER A 70 2.72 -9.84 -0.27
C SER A 70 1.19 -9.78 -0.38
N LEU A 71 0.53 -10.37 0.62
CA LEU A 71 -0.89 -10.19 0.90
C LEU A 71 -1.03 -9.77 2.35
N VAL A 72 -1.64 -8.61 2.58
CA VAL A 72 -1.86 -8.04 3.91
C VAL A 72 -3.36 -7.88 4.16
N THR A 73 -3.82 -8.39 5.31
CA THR A 73 -5.21 -8.26 5.76
C THR A 73 -5.24 -7.52 7.10
N ALA A 74 -6.10 -6.52 7.20
CA ALA A 74 -6.33 -5.74 8.41
C ALA A 74 -7.20 -6.53 9.41
N VAL A 75 -6.73 -6.63 10.65
CA VAL A 75 -7.53 -7.12 11.78
C VAL A 75 -8.15 -5.91 12.49
N ILE A 76 -9.48 -5.85 12.52
CA ILE A 76 -10.24 -4.73 13.10
C ILE A 76 -11.11 -5.29 14.23
N ILE A 77 -11.05 -4.64 15.39
CA ILE A 77 -11.84 -4.97 16.57
C ILE A 77 -12.69 -3.74 16.88
N ASN A 78 -13.98 -3.94 17.17
CA ASN A 78 -14.85 -2.88 17.65
C ASN A 78 -14.60 -2.68 19.14
N SER A 79 -14.50 -1.42 19.57
CA SER A 79 -14.62 -1.08 20.99
C SER A 79 -16.10 -1.14 21.35
N GLY A 80 -16.52 -2.20 22.03
CA GLY A 80 -17.81 -2.25 22.72
C GLY A 80 -17.80 -1.35 23.94
#